data_AF-A0A0M0JRZ6-F1
#
_entry.id   AF-A0A0M0JRZ6-F1
#
_cell.length_a   1.000
_cell.length_b   1.000
_cell.length_c   1.000
_cell.angle_alpha   90.00
_cell.angle_beta   90.00
_cell.angle_gamma   90.00
#
_symmetry.space_group_name_H-M   'P 1'
#
loop_
_entity.id
_entity.type
_entity.pdbx_description
1 polymer ?
#
loop_
_entity_poly.entity_id
_entity_poly.type
_entity_poly.pdbx_seq_one_letter_code
_entity_poly.pdbx_strand_id
1 'polypeptide(L)'
;MLSMTGVASVEAASFVHPKLVPQMAGAAEIMQTIRRHKHVAYPVLVPNRRGYDDALKAGSSAVAVMCSASNTFAQRNVKQTMQQQVEGAVELAADAVGRGVPIRGYISCALGCPFEGAVPVEVVVALAKALADAGCDEVVLADTIGEYIIGKLGRGNASKAAVASLRRRPNDFTAATARAAAST
;
A
#
# COMPACT_ATOMS: atom_id res chain seq x y z
N MET A 1 -6.11 17.61 13.09
CA MET A 1 -4.88 17.78 13.89
C MET A 1 -3.65 17.24 13.15
N LEU A 2 -3.62 15.96 12.74
CA LEU A 2 -2.46 15.40 12.00
C LEU A 2 -2.10 16.19 10.72
N SER A 3 -3.08 16.64 9.95
CA SER A 3 -2.85 17.47 8.75
C SER A 3 -2.10 18.79 8.99
N MET A 4 -1.90 19.19 10.24
CA MET A 4 -1.23 20.44 10.63
C MET A 4 0.19 20.21 11.17
N THR A 5 0.66 18.97 11.25
CA THR A 5 1.98 18.64 11.83
C THR A 5 3.11 18.66 10.80
N GLY A 6 2.82 18.94 9.53
CA GLY A 6 3.80 18.92 8.43
C GLY A 6 3.99 17.54 7.79
N VAL A 7 3.17 16.54 8.13
CA VAL A 7 3.19 15.24 7.44
C VAL A 7 2.73 15.37 5.99
N ALA A 8 3.42 14.68 5.08
CA ALA A 8 3.06 14.66 3.66
C ALA A 8 1.87 13.71 3.36
N SER A 9 1.58 12.77 4.26
CA SER A 9 0.53 11.78 4.06
C SER A 9 -0.05 11.31 5.39
N VAL A 10 -1.36 11.10 5.43
CA VAL A 10 -2.11 10.50 6.54
C VAL A 10 -2.98 9.40 5.96
N GLU A 11 -2.70 8.13 6.28
CA GLU A 11 -3.61 7.05 5.94
C GLU A 11 -4.88 7.19 6.78
N ALA A 12 -5.97 7.62 6.15
CA ALA A 12 -7.09 8.24 6.85
C ALA A 12 -8.14 7.23 7.31
N ALA A 13 -8.32 6.14 6.57
CA ALA A 13 -9.34 5.12 6.82
C ALA A 13 -9.02 3.82 6.06
N SER A 14 -9.82 2.79 6.30
CA SER A 14 -9.74 1.51 5.61
C SER A 14 -11.15 1.03 5.21
N PHE A 15 -11.35 0.71 3.93
CA PHE A 15 -12.61 0.19 3.38
C PHE A 15 -12.63 -1.34 3.48
N VAL A 16 -12.40 -1.84 4.69
CA VAL A 16 -12.50 -3.26 5.07
C VAL A 16 -13.93 -3.61 5.50
N HIS A 17 -14.23 -4.89 5.59
CA HIS A 17 -15.54 -5.34 6.05
C HIS A 17 -15.73 -4.97 7.54
N PRO A 18 -16.76 -4.17 7.91
CA PRO A 18 -16.89 -3.62 9.26
C PRO A 18 -17.15 -4.69 10.33
N LYS A 19 -17.68 -5.87 9.97
CA LYS A 19 -17.78 -6.99 10.92
C LYS A 19 -16.43 -7.66 11.22
N LEU A 20 -15.47 -7.57 10.30
CA LEU A 20 -14.13 -8.16 10.47
C LEU A 20 -13.21 -7.18 11.20
N VAL A 21 -13.38 -5.89 10.94
CA VAL A 21 -12.60 -4.83 11.60
C VAL A 21 -13.56 -3.70 12.06
N PRO A 22 -14.27 -3.87 13.19
CA PRO A 22 -15.25 -2.89 13.69
C PRO A 22 -14.67 -1.50 13.92
N GLN A 23 -13.38 -1.41 14.27
CA GLN A 23 -12.67 -0.15 14.49
C GLN A 23 -12.57 0.71 13.22
N MET A 24 -12.70 0.10 12.04
CA MET A 24 -12.67 0.78 10.74
C MET A 24 -14.07 1.03 10.17
N ALA A 25 -15.14 0.75 10.92
CA ALA A 25 -16.48 1.14 10.53
C ALA A 25 -16.58 2.67 10.38
N GLY A 26 -17.41 3.15 9.45
CA GLY A 26 -17.57 4.58 9.20
C GLY A 26 -16.51 5.21 8.30
N ALA A 27 -15.65 4.42 7.63
CA ALA A 27 -14.63 4.92 6.71
C ALA A 27 -15.16 5.92 5.66
N ALA A 28 -16.36 5.67 5.11
CA ALA A 28 -16.99 6.58 4.15
C ALA A 28 -17.34 7.95 4.77
N GLU A 29 -17.92 7.95 5.97
CA GLU A 29 -18.28 9.18 6.69
C GLU A 29 -17.02 9.98 7.06
N ILE A 30 -15.96 9.30 7.51
CA ILE A 30 -14.66 9.93 7.75
C ILE A 30 -14.18 10.64 6.48
N MET A 31 -14.13 9.93 5.34
CA MET A 31 -13.63 10.51 4.09
C MET A 31 -14.50 11.66 3.56
N GLN A 32 -15.79 11.67 3.86
CA GLN A 32 -16.69 12.77 3.50
C GLN A 32 -16.54 13.99 4.42
N THR A 33 -16.16 13.80 5.68
CA THR A 33 -16.14 14.87 6.70
C THR A 33 -14.76 15.47 6.96
N ILE A 34 -13.66 14.75 6.65
CA ILE A 34 -12.31 15.27 6.90
C ILE A 34 -12.03 16.56 6.11
N ARG A 35 -11.44 17.54 6.80
CA ARG A 35 -10.85 18.71 6.16
C ARG A 35 -9.53 18.34 5.50
N ARG A 36 -9.54 18.29 4.16
CA ARG A 36 -8.35 18.00 3.35
C ARG A 36 -7.45 19.24 3.21
N HIS A 37 -6.15 19.07 3.45
CA HIS A 37 -5.14 20.11 3.24
C HIS A 37 -4.39 19.85 1.93
N LYS A 38 -4.11 20.91 1.16
CA LYS A 38 -3.51 20.82 -0.19
C LYS A 38 -2.15 20.10 -0.25
N HIS A 39 -1.40 20.09 0.85
CA HIS A 39 -0.06 19.50 0.93
C HIS A 39 -0.04 18.11 1.58
N VAL A 40 -1.20 17.53 1.90
CA VAL A 40 -1.31 16.24 2.58
C VAL A 40 -2.12 15.28 1.72
N ALA A 41 -1.55 14.10 1.44
CA ALA A 41 -2.28 13.00 0.82
C ALA A 41 -3.06 12.20 1.87
N TYR A 42 -4.28 11.78 1.52
CA TYR A 42 -5.15 10.99 2.40
C TYR A 42 -5.47 9.61 1.78
N PRO A 43 -4.48 8.72 1.62
CA PRO A 43 -4.75 7.39 1.11
C PRO A 43 -5.65 6.60 2.08
N VAL A 44 -6.41 5.67 1.51
CA VAL A 44 -7.24 4.72 2.27
C VAL A 44 -6.93 3.29 1.83
N LEU A 45 -6.92 2.36 2.77
CA LEU A 45 -6.70 0.95 2.47
C LEU A 45 -7.94 0.34 1.79
N VAL A 46 -7.75 -0.35 0.67
CA VAL A 46 -8.79 -1.00 -0.12
C VAL A 46 -8.41 -2.47 -0.37
N PRO A 47 -8.86 -3.42 0.46
CA PRO A 47 -8.41 -4.82 0.39
C PRO A 47 -8.99 -5.60 -0.80
N ASN A 48 -9.99 -5.06 -1.50
CA ASN A 48 -10.68 -5.71 -2.60
C ASN A 48 -11.45 -4.70 -3.46
N ARG A 49 -12.02 -5.18 -4.57
CA ARG A 49 -12.79 -4.37 -5.53
C ARG A 49 -13.93 -3.57 -4.90
N ARG A 50 -14.71 -4.19 -4.02
CA ARG A 50 -15.82 -3.51 -3.35
C ARG A 50 -15.32 -2.35 -2.48
N GLY A 51 -14.28 -2.58 -1.68
CA GLY A 51 -13.67 -1.53 -0.86
C GLY A 51 -13.10 -0.40 -1.70
N TYR A 52 -12.49 -0.72 -2.84
CA TYR A 52 -12.01 0.27 -3.81
C TYR A 52 -13.14 1.12 -4.39
N ASP A 53 -14.20 0.50 -4.92
CA ASP A 53 -15.34 1.23 -5.48
C ASP A 53 -16.05 2.09 -4.42
N ASP A 54 -16.18 1.58 -3.19
CA ASP A 54 -16.77 2.33 -2.07
C ASP A 54 -15.89 3.50 -1.62
N ALA A 55 -14.56 3.33 -1.64
CA ALA A 55 -13.60 4.41 -1.36
C ALA A 55 -13.70 5.56 -2.37
N LEU A 56 -13.82 5.24 -3.66
CA LEU A 56 -13.98 6.24 -4.72
C LEU A 56 -15.31 6.98 -4.57
N LYS A 57 -16.41 6.27 -4.30
CA LYS A 57 -17.73 6.89 -4.03
C LYS A 57 -17.69 7.82 -2.81
N ALA A 58 -16.87 7.51 -1.81
CA ALA A 58 -16.66 8.36 -0.64
C ALA A 58 -15.73 9.56 -0.88
N GLY A 59 -15.25 9.76 -2.12
CA GLY A 59 -14.39 10.89 -2.49
C GLY A 59 -12.93 10.70 -2.09
N SER A 60 -12.45 9.45 -1.98
CA SER A 60 -11.03 9.17 -1.78
C SER A 60 -10.26 9.54 -3.05
N SER A 61 -9.16 10.29 -2.90
CA SER A 61 -8.32 10.76 -4.00
C SER A 61 -6.97 10.04 -4.08
N ALA A 62 -6.76 9.04 -3.23
CA ALA A 62 -5.60 8.16 -3.21
C ALA A 62 -6.01 6.87 -2.50
N VAL A 63 -5.45 5.73 -2.90
CA VAL A 63 -5.79 4.41 -2.35
C VAL A 63 -4.55 3.60 -2.04
N ALA A 64 -4.69 2.55 -1.25
CA ALA A 64 -3.62 1.58 -0.98
C ALA A 64 -4.14 0.14 -1.04
N VAL A 65 -3.38 -0.75 -1.66
CA VAL A 65 -3.63 -2.19 -1.74
C VAL A 65 -2.59 -2.94 -0.91
N MET A 66 -2.85 -4.22 -0.62
CA MET A 66 -1.92 -5.06 0.14
C MET A 66 -1.86 -6.49 -0.39
N CYS A 67 -0.67 -7.08 -0.30
CA CYS A 67 -0.44 -8.51 -0.41
C CYS A 67 0.51 -8.98 0.71
N SER A 68 0.66 -10.29 0.87
CA SER A 68 1.48 -10.91 1.90
C SER A 68 2.52 -11.82 1.29
N ALA A 69 3.77 -11.77 1.73
CA ALA A 69 4.84 -12.65 1.27
C ALA A 69 4.82 -14.06 1.92
N SER A 70 3.68 -14.45 2.51
CA SER A 70 3.48 -15.75 3.14
C SER A 70 2.06 -16.25 2.88
N ASN A 71 1.94 -17.48 2.38
CA ASN A 71 0.64 -18.07 2.04
C ASN A 71 -0.17 -18.44 3.29
N THR A 72 0.47 -18.98 4.32
CA THR A 72 -0.19 -19.27 5.61
C THR A 72 -0.69 -17.99 6.26
N PHE A 73 0.09 -16.90 6.20
CA PHE A 73 -0.34 -15.60 6.72
C PHE A 73 -1.52 -15.04 5.93
N ALA A 74 -1.48 -15.08 4.60
CA ALA A 74 -2.57 -14.63 3.73
C ALA A 74 -3.88 -15.40 4.03
N GLN A 75 -3.79 -16.72 4.15
CA GLN A 75 -4.94 -17.59 4.43
C GLN A 75 -5.53 -17.33 5.81
N ARG A 76 -4.70 -17.15 6.84
CA ARG A 76 -5.20 -16.90 8.20
C ARG A 76 -5.80 -15.51 8.37
N ASN A 77 -5.23 -14.48 7.73
CA ASN A 77 -5.70 -13.11 7.91
C ASN A 77 -6.92 -12.77 7.07
N VAL A 78 -6.97 -13.19 5.80
CA VAL A 78 -8.04 -12.77 4.88
C VAL A 78 -8.63 -13.92 4.06
N LYS A 79 -8.28 -15.18 4.37
CA LYS A 79 -8.79 -16.39 3.71
C LYS A 79 -8.56 -16.40 2.19
N GLN A 80 -7.42 -15.87 1.77
CA GLN A 80 -6.97 -15.86 0.38
C GLN A 80 -5.55 -16.42 0.29
N THR A 81 -5.18 -16.96 -0.87
CA THR A 81 -3.78 -17.32 -1.14
C THR A 81 -2.95 -16.06 -1.38
N MET A 82 -1.63 -16.17 -1.22
CA MET A 82 -0.70 -15.12 -1.64
C MET A 82 -0.93 -14.71 -3.10
N GLN A 83 -1.15 -15.70 -3.97
CA GLN A 83 -1.39 -15.49 -5.40
C GLN A 83 -2.66 -14.66 -5.65
N GLN A 84 -3.77 -15.01 -5.00
CA GLN A 84 -5.02 -14.26 -5.12
C GLN A 84 -4.89 -12.81 -4.63
N GLN A 85 -4.11 -12.59 -3.57
CA GLN A 85 -3.87 -11.24 -3.07
C GLN A 85 -3.09 -10.38 -4.07
N VAL A 86 -1.99 -10.90 -4.63
CA VAL A 86 -1.19 -10.12 -5.59
C VAL A 86 -1.95 -9.88 -6.89
N GLU A 87 -2.70 -10.86 -7.39
CA GLU A 87 -3.54 -10.70 -8.58
C GLU A 87 -4.59 -9.60 -8.38
N GLY A 88 -5.32 -9.65 -7.26
CA GLY A 88 -6.29 -8.61 -6.93
C GLY A 88 -5.67 -7.24 -6.72
N ALA A 89 -4.50 -7.16 -6.06
CA ALA A 89 -3.78 -5.91 -5.86
C ALA A 89 -3.31 -5.31 -7.20
N VAL A 90 -2.81 -6.13 -8.13
CA VAL A 90 -2.39 -5.72 -9.48
C VAL A 90 -3.58 -5.22 -10.30
N GLU A 91 -4.72 -5.91 -10.25
CA GLU A 91 -5.94 -5.49 -10.95
C GLU A 91 -6.41 -4.11 -10.47
N LEU A 92 -6.46 -3.90 -9.14
CA LEU A 92 -6.89 -2.63 -8.57
C LEU A 92 -5.88 -1.50 -8.81
N ALA A 93 -4.57 -1.82 -8.82
CA ALA A 93 -3.53 -0.86 -9.18
C ALA A 93 -3.69 -0.39 -10.63
N ALA A 94 -3.90 -1.32 -11.57
CA ALA A 94 -4.12 -0.98 -12.97
C ALA A 94 -5.39 -0.12 -13.17
N ASP A 95 -6.49 -0.45 -12.48
CA ASP A 95 -7.72 0.35 -12.51
C ASP A 95 -7.48 1.77 -11.95
N ALA A 96 -6.85 1.88 -10.78
CA ALA A 96 -6.54 3.17 -10.15
C ALA A 96 -5.68 4.06 -11.04
N VAL A 97 -4.65 3.49 -11.65
CA VAL A 97 -3.78 4.18 -12.62
C VAL A 97 -4.59 4.64 -13.84
N GLY A 98 -5.46 3.79 -14.38
CA GLY A 98 -6.35 4.14 -15.50
C GLY A 98 -7.31 5.30 -15.17
N ARG A 99 -7.62 5.52 -13.89
CA ARG A 99 -8.43 6.63 -13.38
C ARG A 99 -7.63 7.83 -12.89
N GLY A 100 -6.30 7.78 -12.96
CA GLY A 100 -5.42 8.82 -12.42
C GLY A 100 -5.47 8.95 -10.89
N VAL A 101 -5.83 7.86 -10.19
CA VAL A 101 -5.85 7.79 -8.72
C VAL A 101 -4.51 7.22 -8.24
N PRO A 102 -3.71 7.99 -7.48
CA PRO A 102 -2.46 7.49 -6.89
C PRO A 102 -2.70 6.26 -6.04
N ILE A 103 -1.81 5.27 -6.17
CA ILE A 103 -1.93 3.98 -5.47
C ILE A 103 -0.62 3.53 -4.84
N ARG A 104 -0.71 3.15 -3.56
CA ARG A 104 0.37 2.52 -2.79
C ARG A 104 0.14 1.02 -2.68
N GLY A 105 1.19 0.22 -2.79
CA GLY A 105 1.17 -1.21 -2.49
C GLY A 105 1.89 -1.55 -1.18
N TYR A 106 1.29 -2.35 -0.32
CA TYR A 106 1.93 -2.91 0.88
C TYR A 106 2.26 -4.39 0.71
N ILE A 107 3.43 -4.81 1.18
CA ILE A 107 3.84 -6.22 1.28
C ILE A 107 4.03 -6.57 2.74
N SER A 108 3.10 -7.35 3.29
CA SER A 108 3.19 -7.91 4.65
C SER A 108 4.13 -9.12 4.69
N CYS A 109 4.64 -9.43 5.88
CA CYS A 109 5.61 -10.50 6.13
C CYS A 109 6.90 -10.39 5.29
N ALA A 110 7.27 -9.17 4.85
CA ALA A 110 8.39 -8.97 3.95
C ALA A 110 9.74 -9.36 4.59
N LEU A 111 9.85 -9.31 5.92
CA LEU A 111 11.08 -9.63 6.65
C LEU A 111 10.93 -10.87 7.55
N GLY A 112 9.84 -11.61 7.43
CA GLY A 112 9.54 -12.76 8.28
C GLY A 112 8.03 -12.96 8.46
N CYS A 113 7.63 -14.21 8.69
CA CYS A 113 6.26 -14.63 8.92
C CYS A 113 6.13 -15.31 10.29
N PRO A 114 5.10 -15.00 11.09
CA PRO A 114 4.88 -15.65 12.39
C PRO A 114 4.51 -17.14 12.29
N PHE A 115 4.26 -17.65 11.08
CA PHE A 115 3.81 -19.02 10.84
C PHE A 115 4.80 -19.84 10.04
N GLU A 116 5.44 -19.23 9.04
CA GLU A 116 6.38 -19.89 8.12
C GLU A 116 7.85 -19.55 8.45
N GLY A 117 8.10 -18.59 9.35
CA GLY A 117 9.44 -18.15 9.70
C GLY A 117 10.06 -17.29 8.61
N ALA A 118 11.24 -17.66 8.13
CA ALA A 118 11.98 -16.89 7.14
C ALA A 118 11.24 -16.85 5.80
N VAL A 119 11.11 -15.65 5.23
CA VAL A 119 10.53 -15.43 3.90
C VAL A 119 11.67 -15.18 2.91
N PRO A 120 11.74 -15.90 1.77
CA PRO A 120 12.78 -15.69 0.76
C PRO A 120 12.70 -14.27 0.16
N VAL A 121 13.85 -13.63 -0.01
CA VAL A 121 13.94 -12.25 -0.55
C VAL A 121 13.39 -12.18 -1.96
N GLU A 122 13.57 -13.24 -2.75
CA GLU A 122 13.12 -13.35 -4.14
C GLU A 122 11.59 -13.25 -4.23
N VAL A 123 10.86 -13.80 -3.26
CA VAL A 123 9.39 -13.70 -3.17
C VAL A 123 8.99 -12.24 -2.96
N VAL A 124 9.65 -11.53 -2.04
CA VAL A 124 9.36 -10.13 -1.73
C VAL A 124 9.68 -9.24 -2.95
N VAL A 125 10.80 -9.49 -3.62
CA VAL A 125 11.20 -8.77 -4.84
C VAL A 125 10.19 -9.01 -5.96
N ALA A 126 9.72 -10.25 -6.16
CA ALA A 126 8.72 -10.57 -7.18
C ALA A 126 7.39 -9.85 -6.93
N LEU A 127 6.92 -9.84 -5.68
CA LEU A 127 5.71 -9.11 -5.29
C LEU A 127 5.87 -7.60 -5.47
N ALA A 128 7.02 -7.04 -5.08
CA ALA A 128 7.30 -5.62 -5.23
C ALA A 128 7.35 -5.20 -6.70
N LYS A 129 7.97 -6.04 -7.54
CA LYS A 129 8.00 -5.83 -8.99
C LYS A 129 6.59 -5.88 -9.59
N ALA A 130 5.77 -6.86 -9.22
CA ALA A 130 4.40 -6.96 -9.73
C ALA A 130 3.57 -5.72 -9.41
N LEU A 131 3.65 -5.20 -8.17
CA LEU A 131 2.94 -3.98 -7.77
C LEU A 131 3.49 -2.73 -8.49
N ALA A 132 4.81 -2.62 -8.64
CA ALA A 132 5.43 -1.50 -9.33
C ALA A 132 5.10 -1.49 -10.84
N ASP A 133 5.14 -2.66 -11.49
CA ASP A 133 4.79 -2.84 -12.91
C ASP A 133 3.30 -2.54 -13.15
N ALA A 134 2.43 -2.84 -12.18
CA ALA A 134 1.00 -2.48 -12.20
C ALA A 134 0.75 -0.98 -11.98
N GLY A 135 1.79 -0.21 -11.66
CA GLY A 135 1.75 1.24 -11.58
C GLY A 135 1.57 1.82 -10.18
N CYS A 136 1.81 1.03 -9.12
CA CYS A 136 1.94 1.59 -7.77
C CYS A 136 3.07 2.64 -7.72
N ASP A 137 2.74 3.83 -7.22
CA ASP A 137 3.68 4.94 -7.06
C ASP A 137 4.69 4.68 -5.94
N GLU A 138 4.28 3.89 -4.96
CA GLU A 138 5.03 3.53 -3.77
C GLU A 138 4.74 2.07 -3.40
N VAL A 139 5.80 1.27 -3.22
CA VAL A 139 5.71 -0.07 -2.65
C VAL A 139 6.37 -0.08 -1.27
N VAL A 140 5.62 -0.48 -0.26
CA VAL A 140 6.04 -0.54 1.15
C VAL A 140 6.30 -1.99 1.56
N LEU A 141 7.50 -2.26 2.02
CA LEU A 141 7.90 -3.54 2.63
C LEU A 141 7.70 -3.45 4.15
N ALA A 142 6.81 -4.27 4.71
CA ALA A 142 6.47 -4.23 6.13
C ALA A 142 7.09 -5.40 6.91
N ASP A 143 7.80 -5.07 7.99
CA ASP A 143 8.14 -6.03 9.06
C ASP A 143 6.92 -6.22 9.96
N THR A 144 5.97 -7.05 9.52
CA THR A 144 4.66 -7.20 10.15
C THR A 144 4.72 -7.63 11.62
N ILE A 145 5.76 -8.35 12.02
CA ILE A 145 5.92 -8.86 13.40
C ILE A 145 7.07 -8.19 14.17
N GLY A 146 7.90 -7.39 13.50
CA GLY A 146 8.98 -6.61 14.12
C GLY A 146 10.22 -7.43 14.49
N GLU A 147 10.29 -8.72 14.15
CA GLU A 147 11.39 -9.60 14.54
C GLU A 147 12.71 -9.19 13.90
N TYR A 148 12.69 -8.85 12.61
CA TYR A 148 13.92 -8.51 11.89
C TYR A 148 14.52 -7.21 12.41
N ILE A 149 13.65 -6.23 12.67
CA ILE A 149 14.06 -4.91 13.15
C ILE A 149 14.54 -4.96 14.59
N ILE A 150 13.81 -5.63 15.49
CA ILE A 150 14.23 -5.78 16.88
C ILE A 150 15.53 -6.58 16.97
N GLY A 151 15.67 -7.64 16.17
CA GLY A 151 16.84 -8.52 16.15
C GLY A 151 18.12 -7.87 15.61
N LYS A 152 18.04 -7.03 14.56
CA LYS A 152 19.24 -6.40 13.97
C LYS A 152 19.55 -4.99 14.46
N LEU A 153 18.55 -4.18 14.81
CA LEU A 153 18.75 -2.74 15.06
C LEU A 153 18.60 -2.34 16.53
N GLY A 154 18.15 -3.26 17.39
CA GLY A 154 17.82 -2.99 18.79
C GLY A 154 16.53 -2.18 18.95
N ARG A 155 15.88 -2.30 20.11
CA ARG A 155 14.54 -1.71 20.38
C ARG A 155 14.45 -0.20 20.10
N GLY A 156 15.54 0.56 20.22
CA GLY A 156 15.56 2.02 20.05
C GLY A 156 15.45 2.51 18.60
N ASN A 157 15.78 1.69 17.61
CA ASN A 157 15.79 2.07 16.19
C ASN A 157 14.58 1.52 15.41
N ALA A 158 13.66 0.83 16.10
CA ALA A 158 12.62 0.05 15.44
C ALA A 158 11.61 0.88 14.63
N SER A 159 11.41 2.14 15.01
CA SER A 159 10.51 3.05 14.32
C SER A 159 11.04 3.60 12.99
N LYS A 160 12.37 3.57 12.74
CA LYS A 160 12.97 4.12 11.52
C LYS A 160 13.14 3.10 10.39
N ALA A 161 13.08 1.80 10.70
CA ALA A 161 13.33 0.70 9.74
C ALA A 161 12.10 -0.16 9.43
N ALA A 162 10.93 0.14 10.02
CA ALA A 162 9.67 -0.61 9.91
C ALA A 162 9.14 -0.74 8.47
N VAL A 163 9.50 0.21 7.62
CA VAL A 163 8.93 0.40 6.29
C VAL A 163 10.05 0.86 5.36
N ALA A 164 10.47 0.00 4.45
CA ALA A 164 11.20 0.43 3.26
C ALA A 164 10.18 0.80 2.18
N SER A 165 10.26 2.01 1.64
CA SER A 165 9.41 2.44 0.52
C SER A 165 10.24 2.58 -0.75
N LEU A 166 9.82 1.89 -1.80
CA LEU A 166 10.31 2.08 -3.15
C LEU A 166 9.35 3.03 -3.85
N ARG A 167 9.77 4.29 -4.06
CA ARG A 167 8.97 5.28 -4.78
C ARG A 167 9.41 5.37 -6.23
N ARG A 168 8.45 5.36 -7.14
CA ARG A 168 8.66 5.78 -8.52
C ARG A 168 8.95 7.29 -8.50
N ARG A 169 10.10 7.73 -9.03
CA ARG A 169 10.47 9.16 -9.02
C ARG A 169 9.55 9.94 -9.99
N PRO A 170 8.90 11.04 -9.56
CA PRO A 170 7.94 11.80 -10.40
C PRO A 170 8.53 12.47 -11.66
N ASN A 171 9.86 12.60 -11.78
CA ASN A 171 10.49 13.44 -12.83
C ASN A 171 10.99 12.67 -14.07
N ASP A 172 10.76 11.37 -14.20
CA ASP A 172 11.18 10.62 -15.39
C ASP A 172 10.16 10.63 -16.56
N PHE A 173 8.95 11.16 -16.37
CA PHE A 173 7.89 11.10 -17.40
C PHE A 173 7.70 12.37 -18.25
N THR A 174 8.31 13.51 -17.91
CA THR A 174 8.35 14.70 -18.78
C THR A 174 9.61 14.78 -19.65
N ALA A 175 10.64 13.97 -19.37
CA ALA A 175 11.87 13.92 -20.19
C ALA A 175 11.88 12.78 -21.22
N ALA A 176 11.12 11.69 -21.01
CA ALA A 176 11.10 10.53 -21.91
C ALA A 176 10.25 10.76 -23.18
N THR A 177 9.22 11.60 -23.13
CA THR A 177 8.42 11.99 -24.31
C THR A 177 9.01 13.17 -25.09
N ALA A 178 9.87 13.97 -24.48
CA ALA A 178 10.55 15.10 -25.14
C ALA A 178 11.86 14.73 -25.85
N ARG A 179 12.48 13.57 -25.54
CA ARG A 179 13.71 13.10 -26.22
C ARG A 179 13.49 12.07 -27.33
N ALA A 180 12.28 11.53 -27.47
CA ALA A 180 11.90 10.71 -28.62
C ALA A 180 11.37 11.52 -29.82
N ALA A 181 11.09 12.82 -29.64
CA ALA A 181 10.58 13.73 -30.68
C ALA A 181 11.60 14.77 -31.17
N ALA A 182 12.87 14.64 -30.79
CA ALA A 182 13.96 15.55 -31.19
C ALA A 182 15.18 14.81 -31.79
N SER A 183 15.01 13.56 -32.21
CA SER A 183 16.09 12.79 -32.84
C SER A 183 15.55 11.73 -33.80
N THR A 184 14.59 12.07 -34.65
CA THR A 184 14.43 11.66 -36.06
C THR A 184 13.37 12.56 -36.69
#